data_AF-A0A1I1RJT7-F1
#
_entry.id   AF-A0A1I1RJT7-F1
#
_cell.length_a   1.000
_cell.length_b   1.000
_cell.length_c   1.000
_cell.angle_alpha   90.00
_cell.angle_beta   90.00
_cell.angle_gamma   90.00
#
_symmetry.space_group_name_H-M   'P 1'
#
loop_
_entity.id
_entity.type
_entity.pdbx_description
1 polymer ?
#
loop_
_entity_poly.entity_id
_entity_poly.type
_entity_poly.pdbx_seq_one_letter_code
_entity_poly.pdbx_strand_id
1 'polypeptide(L)'
;MNKIKSNEAAWHYIQNIDFSAVNRRVAYNNPTWTKACLEKYQIQYCMMLYIFRLYPNDNHAPSIPMDEFWHEHLLYTKMYYADSEKIFGHYLHHTPGERTESIQKGLVKRKTFDEGCEYLEEAYLNTRRQISLVFGNQYDPEVV
;
A
#
# COMPACT_ATOMS: atom_id res chain seq x y z
N MET A 1 14.95 15.90 5.19
CA MET A 1 13.89 16.68 5.89
C MET A 1 13.63 15.99 7.23
N ASN A 2 13.12 16.67 8.27
CA ASN A 2 12.88 15.97 9.54
C ASN A 2 11.57 15.15 9.48
N LYS A 3 11.63 13.89 9.91
CA LYS A 3 10.46 13.02 10.13
C LYS A 3 9.41 13.73 10.99
N ILE A 4 8.15 13.61 10.62
CA ILE A 4 7.02 14.08 11.45
C ILE A 4 7.00 13.28 12.76
N LYS A 5 6.96 13.98 13.89
CA LYS A 5 7.15 13.38 15.21
C LYS A 5 5.97 12.53 15.68
N SER A 6 4.74 13.06 15.62
CA SER A 6 3.56 12.33 16.09
C SER A 6 2.90 11.52 14.98
N ASN A 7 2.19 10.46 15.36
CA ASN A 7 1.48 9.63 14.40
C ASN A 7 0.24 10.35 13.86
N GLU A 8 -0.44 11.13 14.69
CA GLU A 8 -1.60 11.94 14.30
C GLU A 8 -1.21 12.97 13.23
N ALA A 9 -0.07 13.65 13.41
CA ALA A 9 0.42 14.61 12.42
C ALA A 9 0.90 13.92 11.13
N ALA A 10 1.46 12.72 11.23
CA ALA A 10 1.85 11.94 10.06
C ALA A 10 0.62 11.44 9.28
N TRP A 11 -0.43 11.02 9.98
CA TRP A 11 -1.69 10.67 9.35
C TRP A 11 -2.31 11.86 8.64
N HIS A 12 -2.38 13.02 9.32
CA HIS A 12 -2.84 14.26 8.70
C HIS A 12 -1.99 14.63 7.47
N TYR A 13 -0.68 14.43 7.52
CA TYR A 13 0.18 14.63 6.34
C TYR A 13 -0.20 13.70 5.19
N ILE A 14 -0.31 12.39 5.44
CA ILE A 14 -0.66 11.38 4.43
C ILE A 14 -1.99 11.71 3.75
N GLN A 15 -3.00 12.11 4.54
CA GLN A 15 -4.33 12.47 4.02
C GLN A 15 -4.31 13.71 3.10
N ASN A 16 -3.29 14.55 3.19
CA ASN A 16 -3.16 15.80 2.44
C ASN A 16 -2.08 15.75 1.34
N ILE A 17 -1.49 14.59 1.05
CA ILE A 17 -0.62 14.43 -0.11
C ILE A 17 -1.46 14.66 -1.38
N ASP A 18 -0.97 15.53 -2.27
CA ASP A 18 -1.61 15.74 -3.57
C ASP A 18 -1.27 14.60 -4.53
N PHE A 19 -2.11 13.56 -4.51
CA PHE A 19 -2.00 12.42 -5.41
C PHE A 19 -2.52 12.70 -6.83
N SER A 20 -2.87 13.93 -7.21
CA SER A 20 -3.49 14.22 -8.51
C SER A 20 -2.68 13.70 -9.70
N ALA A 21 -1.35 13.82 -9.66
CA ALA A 21 -0.49 13.29 -10.72
C ALA A 21 -0.44 11.75 -10.72
N VAL A 22 -0.30 11.15 -9.54
CA VAL A 22 -0.29 9.69 -9.34
C VAL A 22 -1.60 9.08 -9.82
N ASN A 23 -2.73 9.64 -9.39
CA ASN A 23 -4.08 9.21 -9.79
C ASN A 23 -4.28 9.19 -11.30
N ARG A 24 -3.77 10.20 -12.02
CA ARG A 24 -3.85 10.23 -13.48
C ARG A 24 -3.09 9.06 -14.12
N ARG A 25 -1.92 8.71 -13.60
CA ARG A 25 -1.15 7.57 -14.10
C ARG A 25 -1.77 6.23 -13.71
N VAL A 26 -2.21 6.08 -12.47
CA VAL A 26 -2.92 4.87 -12.02
C VAL A 26 -4.14 4.63 -12.89
N ALA A 27 -4.96 5.64 -13.13
CA ALA A 27 -6.14 5.54 -13.99
C ALA A 27 -5.80 5.23 -15.45
N TYR A 28 -4.71 5.82 -15.98
CA TYR A 28 -4.23 5.53 -17.33
C TYR A 28 -3.77 4.07 -17.48
N ASN A 29 -3.06 3.53 -16.49
CA ASN A 29 -2.53 2.17 -16.50
C ASN A 29 -3.58 1.11 -16.08
N ASN A 30 -4.68 1.52 -15.45
CA ASN A 30 -5.79 0.66 -15.02
C ASN A 30 -7.12 1.15 -15.61
N PRO A 31 -7.34 1.04 -16.93
CA PRO A 31 -8.50 1.63 -17.61
C PRO A 31 -9.85 1.03 -17.20
N THR A 32 -9.86 -0.14 -16.54
CA THR A 32 -11.06 -0.79 -16.02
C THR A 32 -11.45 -0.29 -14.62
N TRP A 33 -10.59 0.45 -13.94
CA TRP A 33 -10.89 1.00 -12.62
C TRP A 33 -11.81 2.20 -12.76
N THR A 34 -13.00 2.10 -12.16
CA THR A 34 -13.91 3.24 -12.08
C THR A 34 -13.33 4.33 -11.17
N LYS A 35 -13.88 5.54 -11.26
CA LYS A 35 -13.52 6.63 -10.33
C LYS A 35 -13.67 6.22 -8.85
N ALA A 36 -14.74 5.50 -8.52
CA ALA A 36 -14.97 5.01 -7.16
C ALA A 36 -13.92 3.97 -6.73
N CYS A 37 -13.50 3.09 -7.64
CA CYS A 37 -12.38 2.16 -7.39
C CYS A 37 -11.09 2.94 -7.10
N LEU A 38 -10.77 3.94 -7.92
CA LEU A 38 -9.57 4.76 -7.75
C LEU A 38 -9.55 5.48 -6.39
N GLU A 39 -10.68 6.09 -6.00
CA GLU A 39 -10.83 6.74 -4.69
C GLU A 39 -10.66 5.74 -3.53
N LYS A 40 -11.32 4.58 -3.62
CA LYS A 40 -11.18 3.49 -2.62
C LYS A 40 -9.73 3.04 -2.48
N TYR A 41 -9.05 2.80 -3.60
CA TYR A 41 -7.68 2.27 -3.60
C TYR A 41 -6.64 3.31 -3.18
N GLN A 42 -6.85 4.60 -3.48
CA GLN A 42 -6.03 5.68 -2.91
C GLN A 42 -6.15 5.71 -1.39
N ILE A 43 -7.37 5.58 -0.85
CA ILE A 43 -7.59 5.52 0.61
C ILE A 43 -6.86 4.33 1.22
N GLN A 44 -6.95 3.15 0.59
CA GLN A 44 -6.24 1.95 1.02
C GLN A 44 -4.71 2.15 0.99
N TYR A 45 -4.17 2.80 -0.03
CA TYR A 45 -2.74 3.15 -0.10
C TYR A 45 -2.32 4.10 1.02
N CYS A 46 -3.12 5.13 1.31
CA CYS A 46 -2.89 6.01 2.46
C CYS A 46 -2.87 5.24 3.79
N MET A 47 -3.84 4.34 4.01
CA MET A 47 -3.88 3.50 5.20
C MET A 47 -2.63 2.62 5.30
N MET A 48 -2.20 2.01 4.21
CA MET A 48 -0.97 1.21 4.16
C MET A 48 0.26 2.03 4.59
N LEU A 49 0.46 3.24 4.04
CA LEU A 49 1.57 4.12 4.44
C LEU A 49 1.55 4.41 5.95
N TYR A 50 0.35 4.56 6.52
CA TYR A 50 0.20 4.80 7.95
C TYR A 50 0.49 3.55 8.79
N ILE A 51 0.01 2.37 8.39
CA ILE A 51 0.32 1.10 9.05
C ILE A 51 1.83 0.85 9.06
N PHE A 52 2.51 1.04 7.93
CA PHE A 52 3.97 0.84 7.82
C PHE A 52 4.74 1.79 8.73
N ARG A 53 4.18 2.99 8.98
CA ARG A 53 4.73 3.93 9.95
C ARG A 53 4.49 3.49 11.39
N LEU A 54 3.29 3.03 11.72
CA LEU A 54 2.90 2.64 13.08
C LEU A 54 3.67 1.41 13.55
N TYR A 55 3.89 0.46 12.64
CA TYR A 55 4.47 -0.84 12.92
C TYR A 55 5.72 -1.10 12.05
N PRO A 56 6.78 -0.29 12.19
CA PRO A 56 7.94 -0.33 11.27
C PRO A 56 8.80 -1.59 11.40
N ASN A 57 8.59 -2.39 12.46
CA ASN A 57 9.32 -3.64 12.70
C ASN A 57 8.49 -4.88 12.35
N ASP A 58 7.23 -4.69 11.98
CA ASP A 58 6.34 -5.78 11.56
C ASP A 58 6.53 -6.05 10.08
N ASN A 59 6.30 -7.30 9.68
CA ASN A 59 6.29 -7.65 8.27
C ASN A 59 4.96 -7.24 7.63
N HIS A 60 5.04 -6.52 6.51
CA HIS A 60 3.89 -5.96 5.83
C HIS A 60 4.01 -6.08 4.32
N ALA A 61 2.89 -6.41 3.68
CA ALA A 61 2.76 -6.34 2.23
C ALA A 61 1.48 -5.59 1.82
N PRO A 62 1.48 -4.90 0.66
CA PRO A 62 0.31 -4.28 0.07
C PRO A 62 -0.69 -5.33 -0.47
N SER A 63 -1.97 -4.95 -0.60
CA SER A 63 -2.86 -5.61 -1.56
C SER A 63 -2.46 -5.24 -3.01
N ILE A 64 -2.96 -5.97 -4.02
CA ILE A 64 -2.68 -5.64 -5.43
C ILE A 64 -2.98 -4.16 -5.75
N PRO A 65 -4.16 -3.59 -5.42
CA PRO A 65 -4.41 -2.19 -5.72
C PRO A 65 -3.51 -1.21 -4.96
N MET A 66 -3.12 -1.53 -3.71
CA MET A 66 -2.16 -0.72 -2.95
C MET A 66 -0.78 -0.73 -3.62
N ASP A 67 -0.33 -1.89 -4.13
CA ASP A 67 0.97 -2.03 -4.80
C ASP A 67 1.00 -1.27 -6.13
N GLU A 68 -0.08 -1.33 -6.92
CA GLU A 68 -0.22 -0.52 -8.15
C GLU A 68 -0.08 0.97 -7.87
N PHE A 69 -0.74 1.46 -6.81
CA PHE A 69 -0.60 2.85 -6.36
C PHE A 69 0.83 3.16 -5.92
N TRP A 70 1.46 2.24 -5.19
CA TRP A 70 2.82 2.42 -4.73
C TRP A 70 3.81 2.48 -5.90
N HIS A 71 3.68 1.61 -6.90
CA HIS A 71 4.49 1.65 -8.13
C HIS A 71 4.36 3.00 -8.83
N GLU A 72 3.15 3.51 -9.01
CA GLU A 72 2.97 4.81 -9.67
C GLU A 72 3.52 5.95 -8.80
N HIS A 73 3.39 5.89 -7.47
CA HIS A 73 3.97 6.90 -6.59
C HIS A 73 5.51 6.90 -6.65
N LEU A 74 6.15 5.72 -6.63
CA LEU A 74 7.61 5.56 -6.74
C LEU A 74 8.22 6.27 -7.96
N LEU A 75 7.50 6.28 -9.09
CA LEU A 75 7.96 6.93 -10.32
C LEU A 75 8.03 8.46 -10.20
N TYR A 76 7.30 9.07 -9.26
CA TYR A 76 7.44 10.49 -8.91
C TYR A 76 8.55 10.68 -7.88
N THR A 77 9.77 10.32 -8.27
CA THR A 77 10.92 10.13 -7.35
C THR A 77 11.15 11.27 -6.36
N LYS A 78 11.04 12.54 -6.78
CA LYS A 78 11.17 13.71 -5.88
C LYS A 78 10.07 13.78 -4.82
N MET A 79 8.82 13.54 -5.24
CA MET A 79 7.66 13.55 -4.35
C MET A 79 7.72 12.36 -3.40
N TYR A 80 7.93 11.16 -3.95
CA TYR A 80 8.03 9.94 -3.17
C TYR A 80 9.16 9.97 -2.14
N TYR A 81 10.33 10.50 -2.51
CA TYR A 81 11.43 10.72 -1.57
C TYR A 81 11.04 11.68 -0.45
N ALA A 82 10.41 12.82 -0.78
CA ALA A 82 9.99 13.81 0.21
C ALA A 82 8.91 13.27 1.17
N ASP A 83 7.96 12.49 0.64
CA ASP A 83 6.89 11.87 1.44
C ASP A 83 7.48 10.78 2.34
N SER A 84 8.38 9.95 1.82
CA SER A 84 9.03 8.91 2.62
C SER A 84 9.85 9.50 3.77
N GLU A 85 10.63 10.54 3.50
CA GLU A 85 11.41 11.26 4.53
C GLU A 85 10.50 11.85 5.63
N LYS A 86 9.36 12.43 5.25
CA LYS A 86 8.44 13.03 6.23
C LYS A 86 7.68 11.96 7.03
N ILE A 87 7.24 10.88 6.39
CA ILE A 87 6.42 9.83 7.02
C ILE A 87 7.30 8.87 7.81
N PHE A 88 8.40 8.38 7.25
CA PHE A 88 9.20 7.30 7.84
C PHE A 88 10.51 7.79 8.46
N GLY A 89 11.02 8.94 8.01
CA GLY A 89 12.35 9.46 8.37
C GLY A 89 13.48 8.82 7.58
N HIS A 90 13.14 8.08 6.53
CA HIS A 90 14.03 7.44 5.57
C HIS A 90 13.24 7.16 4.30
N TYR A 91 13.94 6.80 3.23
CA TYR A 91 13.31 6.32 2.00
C TYR A 91 12.67 4.95 2.24
N LEU A 92 11.36 4.82 2.04
CA LEU A 92 10.70 3.52 2.11
C LEU A 92 11.07 2.73 0.85
N HIS A 93 11.87 1.68 1.01
CA HIS A 93 12.30 0.87 -0.12
C HIS A 93 11.20 -0.11 -0.53
N HIS A 94 11.02 -0.29 -1.84
CA HIS A 94 10.17 -1.33 -2.40
C HIS A 94 11.01 -2.35 -3.15
N THR A 95 10.67 -3.63 -2.98
CA THR A 95 11.20 -4.72 -3.81
C THR A 95 10.04 -5.30 -4.59
N PRO A 96 10.03 -5.22 -5.93
CA PRO A 96 8.96 -5.80 -6.73
C PRO A 96 8.84 -7.30 -6.45
N GLY A 97 7.66 -7.74 -6.04
CA GLY A 97 7.33 -9.16 -6.01
C GLY A 97 7.00 -9.66 -7.41
N GLU A 98 7.25 -10.95 -7.68
CA GLU A 98 6.72 -11.57 -8.89
C GLU A 98 5.19 -11.59 -8.81
N ARG A 99 4.54 -10.95 -9.78
CA ARG A 99 3.08 -11.00 -9.92
C ARG A 99 2.70 -12.40 -10.40
N THR A 100 2.58 -13.37 -9.49
CA THR A 100 1.94 -14.63 -9.85
C THR A 100 0.44 -14.37 -9.94
N GLU A 101 -0.08 -14.22 -11.16
CA GLU A 101 -1.51 -14.11 -11.51
C GLU A 101 -2.39 -15.20 -10.84
N SER A 102 -1.78 -16.27 -10.34
CA SER A 102 -2.41 -17.37 -9.62
C SER A 102 -2.99 -17.00 -8.25
N ILE A 103 -2.49 -15.94 -7.58
CA ILE A 103 -3.03 -15.48 -6.28
C ILE A 103 -4.44 -14.91 -6.45
N GLN A 104 -4.71 -14.24 -7.57
CA GLN A 104 -6.00 -13.55 -7.80
C GLN A 104 -7.17 -14.50 -8.11
N LYS A 105 -6.90 -15.75 -8.51
CA LYS A 105 -7.96 -16.70 -8.89
C LYS A 105 -8.30 -17.75 -7.82
N GLY A 106 -7.66 -17.74 -6.65
CA GLY A 106 -7.79 -18.85 -5.68
C GLY A 106 -7.43 -20.22 -6.30
N LEU A 107 -6.65 -20.21 -7.40
CA LEU A 107 -6.35 -21.38 -8.23
C LEU A 107 -4.96 -21.94 -7.95
N VAL A 108 -4.32 -21.58 -6.83
CA VAL A 108 -3.09 -22.26 -6.41
C VAL A 108 -3.43 -23.67 -5.91
N LYS A 109 -3.71 -24.56 -6.86
CA LYS A 109 -3.45 -25.98 -6.66
C LYS A 109 -1.94 -26.12 -6.57
N ARG A 110 -1.46 -26.22 -5.33
CA ARG A 110 -0.19 -26.85 -4.91
C ARG A 110 0.62 -27.37 -6.09
N LYS A 111 1.63 -26.61 -6.52
CA LYS A 111 2.85 -27.15 -7.14
C LYS A 111 3.88 -26.02 -7.19
N THR A 112 4.92 -26.21 -6.38
CA THR A 112 6.02 -25.30 -5.99
C THR A 112 5.59 -24.11 -5.15
N PHE A 113 5.34 -24.37 -3.86
CA PHE A 113 5.43 -23.35 -2.82
C PHE A 113 6.89 -22.92 -2.74
N ASP A 114 7.25 -21.79 -3.34
CA ASP A 114 8.46 -21.09 -2.94
C ASP A 114 8.14 -20.35 -1.64
N GLU A 115 8.99 -20.51 -0.63
CA GLU A 115 8.85 -19.94 0.73
C GLU A 115 8.54 -18.42 0.71
N GLY A 116 8.93 -17.73 -0.37
CA GLY A 116 8.64 -16.31 -0.59
C GLY A 116 7.15 -15.97 -0.78
N CYS A 117 6.34 -16.87 -1.35
CA CYS A 117 4.91 -16.60 -1.58
C CYS A 117 4.08 -16.70 -0.29
N GLU A 118 4.38 -17.68 0.56
CA GLU A 118 3.73 -17.84 1.88
C GLU A 118 4.07 -16.66 2.80
N TYR A 119 5.33 -16.20 2.77
CA TYR A 119 5.78 -15.00 3.49
C TYR A 119 5.02 -13.73 3.06
N LEU A 120 4.76 -13.55 1.76
CA LEU A 120 4.01 -12.40 1.24
C LEU A 120 2.53 -12.46 1.63
N GLU A 121 1.93 -13.65 1.65
CA GLU A 121 0.55 -13.84 2.10
C GLU A 121 0.40 -13.49 3.58
N GLU A 122 1.28 -14.00 4.44
CA GLU A 122 1.29 -13.66 5.87
C GLU A 122 1.50 -12.16 6.12
N ALA A 123 2.43 -11.54 5.38
CA ALA A 123 2.70 -10.11 5.44
C ALA A 123 1.46 -9.27 5.04
N TYR A 124 0.73 -9.71 4.02
CA TYR A 124 -0.49 -9.05 3.57
C TYR A 124 -1.62 -9.24 4.59
N LEU A 125 -1.82 -10.45 5.11
CA LEU A 125 -2.80 -10.72 6.17
C LEU A 125 -2.52 -9.89 7.43
N ASN A 126 -1.24 -9.68 7.76
CA ASN A 126 -0.86 -8.78 8.85
C ASN A 126 -1.23 -7.32 8.54
N THR A 127 -0.91 -6.79 7.35
CA THR A 127 -1.33 -5.45 6.93
C THR A 127 -2.85 -5.29 7.02
N ARG A 128 -3.61 -6.25 6.48
CA ARG A 128 -5.08 -6.26 6.52
C ARG A 128 -5.60 -6.20 7.95
N ARG A 129 -5.07 -7.05 8.84
CA ARG A 129 -5.43 -7.08 10.26
C ARG A 129 -5.17 -5.73 10.92
N GLN A 130 -4.01 -5.12 10.69
CA GLN A 130 -3.67 -3.83 11.28
C GLN A 130 -4.56 -2.70 10.76
N ILE A 131 -4.95 -2.72 9.47
CA ILE A 131 -5.94 -1.77 8.92
C ILE A 131 -7.26 -1.89 9.70
N SER A 132 -7.79 -3.11 9.86
CA SER A 132 -9.06 -3.32 10.58
C SER A 132 -8.97 -2.90 12.05
N LEU A 133 -7.83 -3.11 12.71
CA LEU A 133 -7.62 -2.69 14.10
C LEU A 133 -7.52 -1.16 14.26
N VAL A 134 -6.85 -0.47 13.33
CA VAL A 134 -6.59 0.97 13.43
C VAL A 134 -7.77 1.80 12.92
N PHE A 135 -8.41 1.39 11.83
CA PHE A 135 -9.44 2.17 11.15
C PHE A 135 -10.86 1.61 11.36
N GLY A 136 -10.98 0.35 11.75
CA GLY A 136 -12.26 -0.36 11.90
C GLY A 136 -12.52 -1.35 10.76
N ASN A 137 -13.32 -2.38 11.04
CA ASN A 137 -13.58 -3.50 10.13
C ASN A 137 -14.19 -3.09 8.78
N GLN A 138 -14.88 -1.95 8.71
CA GLN A 138 -15.44 -1.41 7.46
C GLN A 138 -14.38 -0.96 6.45
N TYR A 139 -13.12 -0.84 6.89
CA TYR A 139 -11.98 -0.48 6.03
C TYR A 139 -11.11 -1.66 5.66
N ASP A 140 -11.51 -2.88 6.02
CA ASP A 140 -10.85 -4.10 5.55
C ASP A 140 -10.77 -4.06 4.01
N PRO A 141 -9.57 -4.16 3.42
CA PRO A 141 -9.36 -4.11 1.97
C PRO A 141 -10.22 -5.08 1.14
N GLU A 142 -10.66 -6.18 1.73
CA GLU A 142 -11.49 -7.20 1.08
C GLU A 142 -12.99 -7.06 1.35
N VAL A 143 -13.39 -6.18 2.27
CA VAL A 143 -14.80 -5.85 2.47
C VAL A 143 -15.25 -4.90 1.36
N VAL A 144 -16.32 -5.30 0.66
CA VAL A 144 -16.93 -4.55 -0.45
C VAL A 144 -17.86 -3.49 0.11
#